data_AF-A0A0B6XSV7-F1
#
_entry.id   AF-A0A0B6XSV7-F1
#
_cell.length_a   1.000
_cell.length_b   1.000
_cell.length_c   1.000
_cell.angle_alpha   90.00
_cell.angle_beta   90.00
_cell.angle_gamma   90.00
#
_symmetry.space_group_name_H-M   'P 1'
#
loop_
_entity.id
_entity.type
_entity.pdbx_description
1 polymer ?
#
loop_
_entity_poly.entity_id
_entity_poly.type
_entity_poly.pdbx_seq_one_letter_code
_entity_poly.pdbx_strand_id
1 'polypeptide(L)'
;HGPHFLYQYSPENMGPYPSSLPGVFPDIQLSRAKTTELHKDLFRIDVRTLRKGLLDTVRLDVYFPGFPTLRFLPHTHELMRAGVKVFQHSSRGDNMVLRVQSKEGLRLEDVA
;
A
#
# COMPACT_ATOMS: atom_id res chain seq x y z
N HIS A 1 -28.89 4.98 11.00
CA HIS A 1 -27.62 5.03 10.23
C HIS A 1 -27.35 6.48 9.85
N GLY A 2 -26.14 6.97 10.11
CA GLY A 2 -25.73 8.34 9.81
C GLY A 2 -25.03 8.49 8.46
N PRO A 3 -24.68 9.72 8.07
CA PRO A 3 -23.89 10.04 6.88
C PRO A 3 -22.41 9.64 7.06
N HIS A 4 -21.61 9.79 5.99
CA HIS A 4 -20.15 9.79 6.09
C HIS A 4 -19.64 11.22 6.31
N PHE A 5 -18.43 11.38 6.84
CA PHE A 5 -17.80 12.69 7.01
C PHE A 5 -16.44 12.71 6.34
N LEU A 6 -16.22 13.70 5.47
CA LEU A 6 -14.93 13.98 4.85
C LEU A 6 -14.25 15.13 5.59
N TYR A 7 -13.05 14.85 6.11
CA TYR A 7 -12.21 15.83 6.79
C TYR A 7 -11.06 16.23 5.90
N GLN A 8 -10.90 17.53 5.66
CA GLN A 8 -9.83 18.09 4.85
C GLN A 8 -9.20 19.27 5.57
N TYR A 9 -7.89 19.43 5.40
CA TYR A 9 -7.22 20.64 5.83
C TYR A 9 -7.74 21.83 5.03
N SER A 10 -8.02 22.94 5.73
CA SER A 10 -8.31 24.24 5.14
C SER A 10 -7.35 25.30 5.71
N PRO A 11 -6.77 26.17 4.88
CA PRO A 11 -6.00 27.31 5.35
C PRO A 11 -6.88 28.43 5.94
N GLU A 12 -8.21 28.28 5.95
CA GLU A 12 -9.16 29.19 6.59
C GLU A 12 -9.48 28.72 8.02
N ASN A 13 -9.97 29.62 8.87
CA ASN A 13 -10.39 29.24 10.23
C ASN A 13 -11.84 28.74 10.18
N MET A 14 -12.05 27.48 10.57
CA MET A 14 -13.37 26.83 10.64
C MET A 14 -14.13 27.16 11.93
N GLY A 15 -13.54 27.97 12.80
CA GLY A 15 -14.10 28.37 14.09
C GLY A 15 -13.61 27.50 15.25
N PRO A 16 -14.04 27.82 16.48
CA PRO A 16 -13.71 27.04 17.65
C PRO A 16 -14.45 25.69 17.62
N TYR A 17 -13.77 24.63 18.06
CA TYR A 17 -14.32 23.28 18.18
C TYR A 17 -14.16 22.78 19.62
N PRO A 18 -15.27 22.38 20.28
CA PRO A 18 -15.23 21.97 21.68
C PRO A 18 -14.52 20.62 21.85
N SER A 19 -13.82 20.48 22.97
CA SER A 19 -13.21 19.22 23.36
C SER A 19 -14.25 18.14 23.57
N SER A 20 -14.00 16.96 23.01
CA SER A 20 -14.82 15.78 23.27
C SER A 20 -14.62 15.22 24.68
N LEU A 21 -13.59 15.66 25.41
CA LEU A 21 -13.36 15.31 26.81
C LEU A 21 -12.87 16.55 27.59
N PRO A 22 -13.80 17.43 28.01
CA PRO A 22 -13.48 18.61 28.79
C PRO A 22 -12.73 18.28 30.09
N GLY A 23 -11.72 19.08 30.42
CA GLY A 23 -10.85 18.87 31.60
C GLY A 23 -9.63 17.98 31.34
N VAL A 24 -9.62 17.21 30.25
CA VAL A 24 -8.44 16.43 29.81
C VAL A 24 -7.83 17.04 28.56
N PHE A 25 -8.66 17.34 27.55
CA PHE A 25 -8.21 18.01 26.33
C PHE A 25 -8.80 19.42 26.22
N PRO A 26 -8.03 20.42 25.77
CA PRO A 26 -8.53 21.76 25.54
C PRO A 26 -9.39 21.85 24.27
N ASP A 27 -10.24 22.87 24.21
CA ASP A 27 -10.96 23.24 22.99
C ASP A 27 -9.98 23.71 21.90
N ILE A 28 -10.30 23.39 20.64
CA ILE A 28 -9.53 23.85 19.48
C ILE A 28 -10.07 25.22 19.07
N GLN A 29 -9.38 26.29 19.40
CA GLN A 29 -9.87 27.65 19.13
C GLN A 29 -9.83 28.05 17.64
N LEU A 30 -8.83 27.55 16.91
CA LEU A 30 -8.62 27.84 15.49
C LEU A 30 -8.59 26.54 14.70
N SER A 31 -9.77 25.93 14.51
CA SER A 31 -9.85 24.70 13.73
C SER A 31 -9.52 24.96 12.27
N ARG A 32 -8.66 24.10 11.70
CA ARG A 32 -8.33 24.07 10.28
C ARG A 32 -8.91 22.83 9.59
N ALA A 33 -9.75 22.07 10.28
CA ALA A 33 -10.37 20.86 9.76
C ALA A 33 -11.74 21.19 9.17
N LYS A 34 -11.83 21.31 7.85
CA LYS A 34 -13.11 21.43 7.16
C LYS A 34 -13.77 20.06 7.13
N THR A 35 -15.00 19.99 7.65
CA THR A 35 -15.80 18.77 7.66
C THR A 35 -16.95 18.91 6.66
N THR A 36 -17.08 17.94 5.75
CA THR A 36 -18.19 17.88 4.79
C THR A 36 -18.99 16.62 5.04
N GLU A 37 -20.29 16.77 5.25
CA GLU A 37 -21.20 15.62 5.33
C GLU A 37 -21.43 15.05 3.94
N LEU A 38 -21.24 13.74 3.80
CA LEU A 38 -21.47 13.00 2.58
C LEU A 38 -22.65 12.06 2.80
N HIS A 39 -23.62 12.09 1.88
CA HIS A 39 -24.81 11.24 1.97
C HIS A 39 -24.41 9.76 2.11
N LYS A 40 -25.11 9.02 2.96
CA LYS A 40 -24.81 7.60 3.27
C LYS A 40 -24.70 6.72 2.02
N ASP A 41 -25.45 7.06 0.96
CA ASP A 41 -25.54 6.30 -0.28
C ASP A 41 -24.59 6.79 -1.38
N LEU A 42 -23.78 7.81 -1.10
CA LEU A 42 -22.91 8.45 -2.10
C LEU A 42 -21.97 7.46 -2.79
N PHE A 43 -21.49 6.45 -2.05
CA PHE A 43 -20.58 5.43 -2.56
C PHE A 43 -21.27 4.11 -2.91
N ARG A 44 -22.62 4.07 -2.95
CA ARG A 44 -23.34 2.89 -3.42
C ARG A 44 -23.16 2.76 -4.93
N ILE A 45 -22.42 1.73 -5.33
CA ILE A 45 -22.17 1.38 -6.72
C ILE A 45 -22.91 0.10 -7.09
N ASP A 46 -23.44 0.02 -8.31
CA ASP A 46 -24.02 -1.21 -8.84
C ASP A 46 -22.91 -2.27 -9.00
N VAL A 47 -23.14 -3.47 -8.50
CA VAL A 47 -22.20 -4.59 -8.63
C VAL A 47 -21.88 -4.91 -10.10
N ARG A 48 -22.83 -4.64 -11.02
CA ARG A 48 -22.63 -4.84 -12.47
C ARG A 48 -21.62 -3.86 -13.07
N THR A 49 -21.41 -2.71 -12.44
CA THR A 49 -20.45 -1.70 -12.92
C THR A 49 -19.08 -1.82 -12.26
N LEU A 50 -18.93 -2.73 -11.29
CA LEU A 50 -17.68 -2.97 -10.59
C LEU A 50 -16.67 -3.66 -11.50
N ARG A 51 -15.57 -2.96 -11.80
CA ARG A 51 -14.43 -3.52 -12.54
C ARG A 51 -13.68 -4.49 -11.65
N LYS A 52 -13.57 -5.75 -12.09
CA LYS A 52 -12.85 -6.80 -11.38
C LYS A 52 -11.50 -7.03 -12.06
N GLY A 53 -10.48 -7.33 -11.27
CA GLY A 53 -9.12 -7.57 -11.77
C GLY A 53 -8.35 -6.27 -12.03
N LEU A 54 -7.31 -6.36 -12.86
CA LEU A 54 -6.48 -5.22 -13.22
C LEU A 54 -7.24 -4.28 -14.15
N LEU A 55 -7.09 -2.97 -13.92
CA LEU A 55 -7.55 -1.98 -14.88
C LEU A 55 -6.58 -1.93 -16.07
N ASP A 56 -7.09 -1.61 -17.25
CA ASP A 56 -6.29 -1.51 -18.49
C ASP A 56 -5.11 -0.53 -18.39
N THR A 57 -5.18 0.42 -17.45
CA THR A 57 -4.16 1.45 -17.22
C THR A 57 -3.05 1.04 -16.25
N VAL A 58 -3.13 -0.14 -15.62
CA VAL A 58 -2.13 -0.57 -14.64
C VAL A 58 -0.83 -0.95 -15.34
N ARG A 59 0.27 -0.29 -14.98
CA ARG A 59 1.61 -0.60 -15.50
C ARG A 59 2.32 -1.61 -14.60
N LEU A 60 2.21 -2.89 -14.92
CA LEU A 60 2.87 -3.96 -14.16
C LEU A 60 4.39 -4.02 -14.36
N ASP A 61 4.87 -3.43 -15.46
CA ASP A 61 6.28 -3.47 -15.86
C ASP A 61 7.07 -2.27 -15.34
N VAL A 62 6.51 -1.51 -14.39
CA VAL A 62 7.15 -0.34 -13.78
C VAL A 62 7.45 -0.65 -12.31
N TYR A 63 8.64 -0.27 -11.86
CA TYR A 63 9.01 -0.35 -10.45
C TYR A 63 8.35 0.77 -9.67
N PHE A 64 7.57 0.41 -8.63
CA PHE A 64 7.04 1.34 -7.65
C PHE A 64 7.82 1.18 -6.34
N PRO A 65 8.50 2.23 -5.84
CA PRO A 65 9.21 2.15 -4.57
C PRO A 65 8.33 1.63 -3.43
N GLY A 66 8.86 0.69 -2.66
CA GLY A 66 8.12 0.01 -1.57
C GLY A 66 7.40 -1.27 -1.99
N PHE A 67 7.31 -1.57 -3.29
CA PHE A 67 6.72 -2.81 -3.80
C PHE A 67 7.80 -3.69 -4.45
N PRO A 68 8.18 -4.83 -3.85
CA PRO A 68 9.20 -5.69 -4.43
C PRO A 68 8.70 -6.36 -5.70
N THR A 69 9.60 -6.53 -6.67
CA THR A 69 9.31 -7.24 -7.93
C THR A 69 10.52 -8.05 -8.38
N LEU A 70 10.27 -9.28 -8.86
CA LEU A 70 11.28 -10.15 -9.46
C LEU A 70 11.45 -9.91 -10.97
N ARG A 71 10.65 -9.01 -11.56
CA ARG A 71 10.52 -8.87 -13.03
C ARG A 71 11.81 -8.43 -13.72
N PHE A 72 12.63 -7.63 -13.06
CA PHE A 72 13.85 -7.05 -13.66
C PHE A 72 15.13 -7.84 -13.37
N LEU A 73 15.01 -8.94 -12.62
CA LEU A 73 16.14 -9.79 -12.25
C LEU A 73 16.04 -11.09 -13.06
N PRO A 74 16.92 -11.36 -14.03
CA PRO A 74 16.93 -12.64 -14.74
C PRO A 74 17.16 -13.80 -13.77
N HIS A 75 16.24 -14.78 -13.74
CA HIS A 75 16.32 -15.91 -12.81
C HIS A 75 15.59 -17.15 -13.36
N THR A 76 15.99 -18.32 -12.87
CA THR A 76 15.20 -19.56 -12.97
C THR A 76 14.56 -19.86 -11.61
N HIS A 77 13.57 -20.76 -11.60
CA HIS A 77 12.80 -21.09 -10.41
C HIS A 77 12.53 -22.60 -10.34
N GLU A 78 12.49 -23.13 -9.11
CA GLU A 78 12.27 -24.55 -8.84
C GLU A 78 11.56 -24.71 -7.49
N LEU A 79 10.60 -25.64 -7.41
CA LEU A 79 10.02 -26.07 -6.13
C LEU A 79 10.85 -27.21 -5.56
N MET A 80 11.47 -26.98 -4.40
CA MET A 80 12.29 -28.00 -3.74
C MET A 80 12.29 -27.87 -2.22
N ARG A 81 12.53 -28.98 -1.51
CA ARG A 81 12.72 -28.99 -0.05
C ARG A 81 14.12 -28.47 0.29
N ALA A 82 14.23 -27.18 0.52
CA ALA A 82 15.50 -26.51 0.81
C ALA A 82 15.72 -26.19 2.30
N GLY A 83 14.76 -26.52 3.18
CA GLY A 83 14.89 -26.27 4.62
C GLY A 83 14.93 -24.78 4.98
N VAL A 84 14.36 -23.91 4.12
CA VAL A 84 14.41 -22.45 4.29
C VAL A 84 13.81 -22.05 5.63
N LYS A 85 14.49 -21.15 6.35
CA LYS A 85 14.07 -20.66 7.66
C LYS A 85 13.65 -19.19 7.55
N VAL A 86 12.34 -18.95 7.54
CA VAL A 86 11.74 -17.60 7.56
C VAL A 86 11.50 -17.13 9.00
N PHE A 87 11.23 -18.07 9.92
CA PHE A 87 10.98 -17.80 11.34
C PHE A 87 11.97 -18.58 12.22
N GLN A 88 11.52 -19.20 13.32
CA GLN A 88 12.40 -19.85 14.30
C GLN A 88 12.88 -21.24 13.85
N HIS A 89 12.06 -21.98 13.11
CA HIS A 89 12.34 -23.35 12.66
C HIS A 89 12.46 -23.44 11.13
N SER A 90 13.25 -24.40 10.66
CA SER A 90 13.39 -24.70 9.22
C SER A 90 12.10 -25.27 8.63
N SER A 91 11.77 -24.85 7.41
CA SER A 91 10.66 -25.39 6.63
C SER A 91 10.84 -26.89 6.40
N ARG A 92 9.73 -27.64 6.50
CA ARG A 92 9.67 -29.06 6.13
C ARG A 92 9.04 -29.29 4.76
N GLY A 93 8.32 -28.31 4.22
CA GLY A 93 7.68 -28.38 2.91
C GLY A 93 8.58 -27.84 1.79
N ASP A 94 8.06 -27.85 0.58
CA ASP A 94 8.72 -27.27 -0.59
C ASP A 94 8.81 -25.75 -0.47
N ASN A 95 9.87 -25.20 -1.03
CA ASN A 95 10.13 -23.78 -1.12
C ASN A 95 10.32 -23.41 -2.59
N MET A 96 9.82 -22.24 -3.00
CA MET A 96 10.12 -21.67 -4.31
C MET A 96 11.53 -21.09 -4.26
N VAL A 97 12.49 -21.80 -4.82
CA VAL A 97 13.89 -21.40 -4.87
C VAL A 97 14.13 -20.65 -6.18
N LEU A 98 14.71 -19.46 -6.08
CA LEU A 98 15.09 -18.63 -7.23
C LEU A 98 16.60 -18.70 -7.44
N ARG A 99 17.04 -18.93 -8.66
CA ARG A 99 18.46 -18.89 -9.05
C ARG A 99 18.69 -17.70 -9.98
N VAL A 100 19.35 -16.68 -9.47
CA VAL A 100 19.69 -15.47 -10.23
C VAL A 100 20.74 -15.80 -11.28
N GLN A 101 20.52 -15.35 -12.52
CA GLN A 101 21.47 -15.54 -13.61
C GLN A 101 22.53 -14.44 -13.59
N SER A 102 23.78 -14.82 -13.86
CA SER A 102 24.87 -13.85 -14.04
C SER A 102 24.65 -13.03 -15.31
N LYS A 103 25.04 -11.76 -15.28
CA LYS A 103 25.11 -10.94 -16.49
C LYS A 103 26.38 -11.31 -17.25
N GLU A 104 26.24 -11.97 -18.39
CA GLU A 104 27.36 -12.26 -19.28
C GLU A 104 27.98 -10.95 -19.80
N GLY A 105 29.32 -10.91 -19.88
CA GLY A 105 30.04 -9.80 -20.50
C GLY A 105 30.40 -8.61 -19.60
N LEU A 106 30.06 -8.62 -18.30
CA LEU A 106 30.59 -7.65 -17.34
C LEU A 106 31.92 -8.15 -16.79
N ARG A 107 33.01 -7.42 -17.08
CA ARG A 107 34.30 -7.68 -16.46
C ARG A 107 34.31 -7.05 -15.06
N LEU A 108 35.02 -7.67 -14.13
CA LEU A 108 35.07 -7.20 -12.75
C LEU A 108 35.58 -5.76 -12.64
N GLU A 109 36.51 -5.39 -13.51
CA GLU A 109 37.05 -4.04 -13.62
C GLU A 109 36.04 -2.97 -14.07
N ASP A 110 34.94 -3.34 -14.73
CA ASP A 110 33.94 -2.39 -15.26
C ASP A 110 32.83 -2.07 -14.25
N VAL A 111 32.81 -2.74 -13.10
CA VAL A 111 31.77 -2.60 -12.05
C VAL A 111 32.17 -1.60 -10.96
N ALA A 112 33.44 -1.21 -10.92
CA ALA A 112 34.04 -0.35 -9.89
C ALA A 112 33.84 1.16 -10.15
#